data_AF-A0A497S3R3-F1
#
_entry.id   AF-A0A497S3R3-F1
#
_cell.length_a   1.000
_cell.length_b   1.000
_cell.length_c   1.000
_cell.angle_alpha   90.00
_cell.angle_beta   90.00
_cell.angle_gamma   90.00
#
_symmetry.space_group_name_H-M   'P 1'
#
loop_
_entity.id
_entity.type
_entity.pdbx_description
1 polymer ?
#
loop_
_entity_poly.entity_id
_entity_poly.type
_entity_poly.pdbx_seq_one_letter_code
_entity_poly.pdbx_strand_id
1 'polypeptide(L)'
;MREIKNIKPLHMVEIKTESKVYRGILLERPELMDKKYIVIKLDSGYNIGIKKDRIIEIKDFGEIKKEKLNKRQRYNLRDDMPVVSIIATGGTIASRVDYLTGGVHSAFSAEELISAVPELNSIAYIHGRQIFNKFSENMQPE
;
A
#
# COMPACT_ATOMS: atom_id res chain seq x y z
N MET A 1 1.26 -25.87 -20.72
CA MET A 1 0.96 -24.64 -19.97
C MET A 1 1.58 -23.49 -20.73
N ARG A 2 0.79 -22.53 -21.22
CA ARG A 2 1.36 -21.32 -21.85
C ARG A 2 1.97 -20.48 -20.74
N GLU A 3 3.26 -20.21 -20.82
CA GLU A 3 3.96 -19.33 -19.89
C GLU A 3 3.29 -17.95 -19.94
N ILE A 4 2.53 -17.64 -18.89
CA ILE A 4 2.09 -16.28 -18.64
C ILE A 4 3.39 -15.50 -18.39
N LYS A 5 3.71 -14.57 -19.29
CA LYS A 5 4.87 -13.66 -19.19
C LYS A 5 5.04 -13.17 -17.75
N ASN A 6 6.29 -12.88 -17.36
CA ASN A 6 6.66 -12.27 -16.09
C ASN A 6 6.06 -10.84 -15.98
N ILE A 7 4.74 -10.75 -15.74
CA ILE A 7 4.02 -9.49 -15.55
C ILE A 7 4.13 -9.12 -14.07
N LYS A 8 4.51 -7.88 -13.80
CA LYS A 8 4.74 -7.39 -12.44
C LYS A 8 3.43 -6.88 -11.83
N PRO A 9 3.23 -7.03 -10.50
CA PRO A 9 2.16 -6.36 -9.80
C PRO A 9 2.16 -4.85 -10.07
N LEU A 10 0.99 -4.21 -9.94
CA LEU A 10 0.77 -2.78 -10.20
C LEU A 10 0.89 -2.38 -11.67
N HIS A 11 0.83 -3.34 -12.58
CA HIS A 11 0.70 -3.07 -14.00
C HIS A 11 -0.78 -3.04 -14.40
N MET A 12 -1.13 -2.17 -15.34
CA MET A 12 -2.42 -2.22 -16.02
C MET A 12 -2.41 -3.39 -17.01
N VAL A 13 -3.37 -4.30 -16.90
CA VAL A 13 -3.45 -5.50 -17.74
C VAL A 13 -4.82 -5.66 -18.38
N GLU A 14 -4.84 -6.28 -19.56
CA GLU A 14 -6.05 -6.81 -20.20
C GLU A 14 -5.93 -8.33 -20.27
N ILE A 15 -6.88 -9.03 -19.67
CA ILE A 15 -6.93 -10.50 -19.60
C ILE A 15 -8.12 -10.98 -20.41
N LYS A 16 -7.84 -11.77 -21.46
CA LYS A 16 -8.87 -12.41 -22.28
C LYS A 16 -9.07 -13.85 -21.81
N THR A 17 -10.31 -14.20 -21.48
CA THR A 17 -10.76 -15.57 -21.24
C THR A 17 -11.62 -16.06 -22.40
N GLU A 18 -12.07 -17.32 -22.35
CA GLU A 18 -12.99 -17.90 -23.34
C GLU A 18 -14.31 -17.13 -23.46
N SER A 19 -14.77 -16.48 -22.38
CA SER A 19 -16.10 -15.85 -22.33
C SER A 19 -16.08 -14.33 -22.24
N LYS A 20 -15.03 -13.72 -21.67
CA LYS A 20 -14.97 -12.28 -21.40
C LYS A 20 -13.55 -11.73 -21.50
N VAL A 21 -13.47 -10.42 -21.66
CA VAL A 21 -12.23 -9.66 -21.51
C VAL A 21 -12.35 -8.82 -20.24
N TYR A 22 -11.32 -8.86 -19.41
CA TYR A 22 -11.22 -8.07 -18.20
C TYR A 22 -10.06 -7.10 -18.32
N ARG A 23 -10.25 -5.88 -17.82
CA ARG A 23 -9.21 -4.86 -17.75
C ARG A 23 -9.11 -4.33 -16.33
N GLY A 24 -7.90 -4.17 -15.84
CA GLY A 24 -7.67 -3.71 -14.48
C GLY A 24 -6.21 -3.76 -14.07
N ILE A 25 -5.96 -3.43 -12.81
CA ILE A 25 -4.63 -3.40 -12.21
C ILE A 25 -4.31 -4.80 -11.68
N LEU A 26 -3.17 -5.36 -12.07
CA LEU A 26 -2.68 -6.62 -11.51
C LEU A 26 -2.31 -6.42 -10.04
N LEU A 27 -2.97 -7.13 -9.14
CA LEU A 27 -2.65 -7.09 -7.71
C LEU A 27 -1.63 -8.17 -7.35
N GLU A 28 -0.87 -7.90 -6.30
CA GLU A 28 0.01 -8.89 -5.70
C GLU A 28 -0.85 -10.02 -5.10
N ARG A 29 -0.44 -11.27 -5.33
CA ARG A 29 -1.20 -12.43 -4.85
C ARG A 29 -0.97 -12.58 -3.34
N PRO A 30 -2.03 -12.67 -2.51
CA PRO A 30 -1.88 -13.02 -1.10
C PRO A 30 -1.16 -14.37 -0.97
N GLU A 31 -0.22 -14.48 -0.03
CA GLU A 31 0.62 -15.68 0.11
C GLU A 31 -0.21 -16.95 0.29
N LEU A 32 -1.27 -16.86 1.10
CA LEU A 32 -2.20 -17.93 1.46
C LEU A 32 -3.12 -18.38 0.31
N MET A 33 -3.18 -17.66 -0.82
CA MET A 33 -4.12 -17.95 -1.90
C MET A 33 -3.57 -19.03 -2.87
N ASP A 34 -4.42 -19.88 -3.47
CA ASP A 34 -3.94 -20.87 -4.45
C ASP A 34 -3.24 -20.18 -5.65
N LYS A 35 -2.06 -20.69 -6.03
CA LYS A 35 -1.24 -20.21 -7.16
C LYS A 35 -1.96 -20.30 -8.52
N LYS A 36 -3.10 -20.99 -8.59
CA LYS A 36 -3.94 -21.14 -9.79
C LYS A 36 -4.69 -19.89 -10.20
N TYR A 37 -4.74 -18.84 -9.37
CA TYR A 37 -5.49 -17.62 -9.67
C TYR A 37 -4.58 -16.41 -9.89
N ILE A 38 -5.04 -15.50 -10.74
CA ILE A 38 -4.55 -14.13 -10.87
C ILE A 38 -5.62 -13.20 -10.31
N VAL A 39 -5.22 -12.19 -9.54
CA VAL A 39 -6.13 -11.20 -8.98
C VAL A 39 -5.92 -9.88 -9.70
N ILE A 40 -6.99 -9.29 -10.21
CA ILE A 40 -6.97 -7.93 -10.75
C ILE A 40 -8.00 -7.06 -10.04
N LYS A 41 -7.70 -5.77 -9.92
CA LYS A 41 -8.64 -4.74 -9.49
C LYS A 41 -9.25 -4.07 -10.72
N LEU A 42 -10.56 -4.18 -10.86
CA LEU A 42 -11.32 -3.54 -11.93
C LEU A 42 -11.42 -2.03 -11.70
N ASP A 43 -11.71 -1.28 -12.75
CA ASP A 43 -11.96 0.17 -12.66
C ASP A 43 -13.15 0.52 -11.75
N SER A 44 -14.06 -0.43 -11.51
CA SER A 44 -15.15 -0.30 -10.53
C SER A 44 -14.68 -0.37 -9.07
N GLY A 45 -13.40 -0.66 -8.81
CA GLY A 45 -12.82 -0.83 -7.48
C GLY A 45 -12.91 -2.25 -6.91
N TYR A 46 -13.62 -3.17 -7.57
CA TYR A 46 -13.74 -4.56 -7.14
C TYR A 46 -12.53 -5.41 -7.53
N ASN A 47 -12.14 -6.31 -6.63
CA ASN A 47 -11.11 -7.31 -6.89
C ASN A 47 -11.74 -8.59 -7.42
N ILE A 48 -11.21 -9.15 -8.50
CA ILE A 48 -11.67 -10.43 -9.05
C ILE A 48 -10.50 -11.42 -9.20
N GLY A 49 -10.78 -12.70 -8.94
CA GLY A 49 -9.85 -13.80 -9.14
C GLY A 49 -10.15 -14.57 -10.42
N ILE A 50 -9.18 -14.69 -11.32
CA ILE A 50 -9.31 -15.41 -12.60
C ILE A 50 -8.41 -16.65 -12.56
N LYS A 51 -8.98 -17.83 -12.80
CA LYS A 51 -8.22 -19.08 -12.94
C LYS A 51 -7.28 -18.98 -14.14
N LYS A 52 -5.99 -19.23 -13.93
CA LYS A 52 -4.94 -19.17 -14.96
C LYS A 52 -5.24 -20.06 -16.16
N ASP A 53 -5.81 -21.23 -15.93
CA ASP A 53 -6.13 -22.19 -17.00
C ASP A 53 -7.24 -21.70 -17.94
N ARG A 54 -8.03 -20.70 -17.53
CA ARG A 54 -9.08 -20.09 -18.37
C ARG A 54 -8.59 -18.87 -19.16
N ILE A 55 -7.32 -18.50 -19.00
CA ILE A 55 -6.75 -17.32 -19.64
C ILE A 55 -6.19 -17.72 -21.00
N ILE A 56 -6.69 -17.06 -22.04
CA ILE A 56 -6.24 -17.26 -23.42
C ILE A 56 -5.04 -16.35 -23.71
N GLU A 57 -5.11 -15.11 -23.25
CA GLU A 57 -4.13 -14.05 -23.53
C GLU A 57 -4.10 -13.03 -22.39
N ILE A 58 -2.91 -12.51 -22.08
CA ILE A 58 -2.74 -11.34 -21.20
C ILE A 58 -1.88 -10.30 -21.93
N LYS A 59 -2.35 -9.05 -21.97
CA LYS A 59 -1.58 -7.89 -22.42
C LYS A 59 -1.22 -7.03 -21.22
N ASP A 60 0.04 -6.61 -21.17
CA ASP A 60 0.59 -5.72 -20.16
C ASP A 60 0.78 -4.33 -20.77
N PHE A 61 0.18 -3.31 -20.15
CA PHE A 61 0.28 -1.91 -20.56
C PHE A 61 1.25 -1.10 -19.70
N GLY A 62 1.96 -1.75 -18.77
CA GLY A 62 2.97 -1.14 -17.91
C GLY A 62 2.44 -0.63 -16.58
N GLU A 63 3.35 -0.07 -15.80
CA GLU A 63 3.12 0.40 -14.43
C GLU A 63 2.15 1.58 -14.38
N ILE A 64 1.20 1.52 -13.45
CA ILE A 64 0.37 2.68 -13.10
C ILE A 64 1.17 3.66 -12.24
N LYS A 65 1.18 4.94 -12.64
CA LYS A 65 1.82 6.01 -11.86
C LYS A 65 1.12 6.14 -10.51
N LYS A 66 1.83 5.87 -9.41
CA LYS A 66 1.39 6.30 -8.08
C LYS A 66 1.52 7.80 -7.98
N GLU A 67 0.47 8.48 -7.50
CA GLU A 67 0.61 9.86 -7.05
C GLU A 67 1.65 9.90 -5.93
N LYS A 68 2.74 10.64 -6.15
CA LYS A 68 3.71 10.89 -5.10
C LYS A 68 3.06 11.83 -4.10
N LEU A 69 3.20 11.50 -2.81
CA LEU A 69 2.82 12.39 -1.72
C LEU A 69 3.42 13.79 -1.99
N ASN A 70 2.56 14.80 -2.01
CA ASN A 70 2.98 16.20 -1.96
C ASN A 70 3.66 16.42 -0.61
N LYS A 71 4.98 16.19 -0.56
CA LYS A 71 5.81 16.60 0.56
C LYS A 71 5.75 18.12 0.62
N ARG A 72 5.03 18.65 1.61
CA ARG A 72 5.25 19.95 2.31
C ARG A 72 3.94 20.37 2.98
N GLN A 73 3.63 19.80 4.14
CA GLN A 73 3.06 20.67 5.17
C GLN A 73 4.24 21.37 5.83
N ARG A 74 4.25 22.71 5.76
CA ARG A 74 5.23 23.51 6.49
C ARG A 74 4.83 23.44 7.96
N TYR A 75 5.73 22.93 8.80
CA TYR A 75 5.58 22.95 10.24
C TYR A 75 5.48 24.41 10.71
N ASN A 76 4.41 24.76 11.42
CA ASN A 76 4.33 26.03 12.12
C ASN A 76 5.09 25.89 13.42
N LEU A 77 6.42 26.03 13.36
CA LEU A 77 7.27 26.13 14.53
C LEU A 77 6.84 27.39 15.31
N ARG A 78 6.34 27.20 16.53
CA ARG A 78 6.15 28.26 17.52
C ARG A 78 7.18 28.04 18.61
N ASP A 79 7.78 29.13 19.08
CA ASP A 79 8.88 29.07 20.04
C ASP A 79 8.48 28.52 21.42
N ASP A 80 7.18 28.43 21.71
CA ASP A 80 6.61 27.99 22.98
C ASP A 80 6.22 26.49 23.01
N MET A 81 6.38 25.75 21.92
CA MET A 81 5.95 24.35 21.86
C MET A 81 7.01 23.37 22.39
N PRO A 82 6.61 22.35 23.18
CA PRO A 82 7.52 21.28 23.57
C PRO A 82 7.92 20.42 22.36
N VAL A 83 9.13 19.88 22.42
CA VAL A 83 9.63 18.92 21.42
C VAL A 83 9.32 17.50 21.89
N VAL A 84 8.60 16.73 21.08
CA VAL A 84 8.19 15.36 21.40
C VAL A 84 8.72 14.39 20.34
N SER A 85 9.41 13.34 20.77
CA SER A 85 9.86 12.26 19.90
C SER A 85 8.95 11.05 20.03
N ILE A 86 8.34 10.63 18.92
CA ILE A 86 7.57 9.40 18.79
C ILE A 86 8.48 8.33 18.18
N ILE A 87 8.74 7.30 18.97
CA ILE A 87 9.59 6.18 18.61
C ILE A 87 8.69 4.99 18.26
N ALA A 88 8.63 4.63 16.98
CA ALA A 88 7.84 3.50 16.52
C ALA A 88 8.65 2.20 16.55
N THR A 89 8.08 1.18 17.21
CA THR A 89 8.69 -0.14 17.45
C THR A 89 7.93 -1.29 16.74
N GLY A 90 6.81 -0.96 16.11
CA GLY A 90 5.76 -1.90 15.77
C GLY A 90 4.44 -1.34 16.25
N GLY A 91 3.35 -2.07 16.05
CA GLY A 91 2.01 -1.48 16.17
C GLY A 91 1.80 -0.36 15.15
N THR A 92 0.56 -0.16 14.72
CA THR A 92 0.25 0.89 13.75
C THR A 92 -0.68 1.89 14.42
N ILE A 93 -0.13 3.04 14.83
CA ILE A 93 -0.91 4.14 15.45
C ILE A 93 -1.57 5.05 14.41
N ALA A 94 -1.04 5.06 13.19
CA ALA A 94 -1.57 5.78 12.05
C ALA A 94 -1.32 4.96 10.78
N SER A 95 -2.27 4.97 9.85
CA SER A 95 -2.12 4.29 8.57
C SER A 95 -2.81 5.06 7.45
N ARG A 96 -2.40 4.78 6.22
CA ARG A 96 -3.02 5.31 5.02
C ARG A 96 -3.44 4.17 4.11
N VAL A 97 -4.62 4.31 3.54
CA VAL A 97 -5.12 3.41 2.50
C VAL A 97 -4.53 3.84 1.15
N ASP A 98 -3.88 2.92 0.44
CA ASP A 98 -3.56 3.05 -0.98
C ASP A 98 -4.78 2.59 -1.78
N TYR A 99 -5.61 3.53 -2.24
CA TYR A 99 -6.84 3.20 -2.97
C TYR A 99 -6.60 2.52 -4.31
N LEU A 100 -5.40 2.63 -4.92
CA LEU A 100 -5.08 1.91 -6.15
C LEU A 100 -4.98 0.41 -5.88
N THR A 101 -4.37 0.03 -4.75
CA THR A 101 -4.12 -1.39 -4.42
C THR A 101 -5.14 -1.96 -3.45
N GLY A 102 -5.81 -1.10 -2.67
CA GLY A 102 -6.57 -1.47 -1.47
C GLY A 102 -5.67 -1.80 -0.26
N GLY A 103 -4.35 -1.66 -0.40
CA GLY A 103 -3.39 -1.93 0.67
C GLY A 103 -3.41 -0.85 1.76
N VAL A 104 -3.04 -1.24 2.98
CA VAL A 104 -2.87 -0.32 4.10
C VAL A 104 -1.38 -0.21 4.41
N HIS A 105 -0.88 1.01 4.45
CA HIS A 105 0.50 1.30 4.80
C HIS A 105 0.55 2.04 6.13
N SER A 106 1.41 1.58 7.03
CA SER A 106 1.66 2.25 8.30
C SER A 106 2.40 3.58 8.09
N ALA A 107 2.03 4.58 8.88
CA ALA A 107 2.63 5.92 8.89
C ALA A 107 3.53 6.06 10.12
N PHE A 108 4.81 6.40 9.91
CA PHE A 108 5.80 6.46 11.01
C PHE A 108 6.66 7.73 11.01
N SER A 109 6.78 8.41 9.88
CA SER A 109 7.46 9.71 9.83
C SER A 109 6.63 10.81 10.49
N ALA A 110 7.29 11.90 10.93
CA ALA A 110 6.59 13.06 11.46
C ALA A 110 5.55 13.60 10.47
N GLU A 111 5.89 13.70 9.18
CA GLU A 111 4.96 14.19 8.16
C GLU A 111 3.73 13.30 8.02
N GLU A 112 3.91 11.97 8.03
CA GLU A 112 2.80 11.04 7.87
C GLU A 112 1.90 11.01 9.10
N LEU A 113 2.48 11.09 10.31
CA LEU A 113 1.73 11.17 11.57
C LEU A 113 0.90 12.45 11.64
N ILE A 114 1.49 13.59 11.29
CA ILE A 114 0.79 14.88 11.24
C ILE A 114 -0.25 14.91 10.13
N SER A 115 0.03 14.31 8.97
CA SER A 115 -0.97 14.21 7.90
C SER A 115 -2.16 13.34 8.31
N ALA A 116 -1.94 12.33 9.15
CA ALA A 116 -3.00 11.46 9.67
C ALA A 116 -3.73 12.09 10.86
N VAL A 117 -3.03 12.84 11.70
CA VAL A 117 -3.53 13.49 12.93
C VAL A 117 -3.03 14.95 12.98
N PRO A 118 -3.67 15.86 12.23
CA PRO A 118 -3.23 17.26 12.12
C PRO A 118 -3.21 18.02 13.46
N GLU A 119 -3.98 17.57 14.43
CA GLU A 119 -4.12 18.15 15.77
C GLU A 119 -2.78 18.16 16.52
N LEU A 120 -1.86 17.23 16.22
CA LEU A 120 -0.52 17.17 16.83
C LEU A 120 0.28 18.47 16.62
N ASN A 121 0.08 19.15 15.49
CA ASN A 121 0.74 20.44 15.20
C ASN A 121 0.37 21.57 16.18
N SER A 122 -0.71 21.41 16.93
CA SER A 122 -1.14 22.40 17.92
C SER A 122 -0.61 22.12 19.33
N ILE A 123 -0.03 20.94 19.55
CA ILE A 123 0.35 20.43 20.88
C ILE A 123 1.87 20.46 21.06
N ALA A 124 2.62 20.02 20.06
CA ALA A 124 4.06 19.84 20.15
C ALA A 124 4.73 19.85 18.78
N TYR A 125 6.05 20.08 18.77
CA TYR A 125 6.88 19.80 17.62
C TYR A 125 7.25 18.31 17.61
N ILE A 126 6.71 17.57 16.64
CA ILE A 126 6.81 16.10 16.58
C ILE A 126 8.02 15.66 15.75
N HIS A 127 8.87 14.83 16.35
CA HIS A 127 9.83 13.99 15.64
C HIS A 127 9.32 12.55 15.60
N GLY A 128 9.09 12.02 14.40
CA GLY A 128 8.73 10.61 14.21
C GLY A 128 9.93 9.81 13.72
N ARG A 129 10.28 8.73 14.42
CA ARG A 129 11.31 7.78 13.98
C ARG A 129 10.86 6.35 14.22
N GLN A 130 10.94 5.54 13.18
CA GLN A 130 10.84 4.09 13.31
C GLN A 130 12.20 3.49 13.66
N ILE A 131 12.26 2.69 14.71
CA ILE A 131 13.46 1.98 15.14
C ILE A 131 13.36 0.47 14.90
N PHE A 132 12.15 -0.09 14.98
CA PHE A 132 11.84 -1.47 14.56
C PHE A 132 10.37 -1.59 14.16
N ASN A 133 10.00 -2.70 13.53
CA ASN A 133 8.63 -3.02 13.13
C ASN A 133 8.30 -4.47 13.52
N LYS A 134 8.01 -4.71 14.81
CA LYS A 134 7.76 -6.04 15.34
C LYS A 134 6.37 -6.12 15.93
N PHE A 135 5.68 -7.24 15.69
CA PHE A 135 4.46 -7.51 16.42
C PHE A 135 4.78 -7.74 17.90
N SER A 136 3.93 -7.23 18.79
CA SER A 136 4.15 -7.28 20.24
C SER A 136 4.25 -8.71 20.76
N GLU A 137 3.51 -9.65 20.18
CA GLU A 137 3.57 -11.08 20.51
C GLU A 137 4.93 -11.72 20.21
N ASN A 138 5.72 -11.11 19.33
CA ASN A 138 7.05 -11.58 18.96
C ASN A 138 8.15 -10.79 19.68
N MET A 139 7.84 -9.77 20.48
CA MET A 139 8.83 -8.95 21.17
C MET A 139 9.64 -9.79 22.17
N GLN A 140 10.95 -9.54 22.21
CA GLN A 140 11.87 -10.21 23.15
C GLN A 140 12.61 -9.12 23.94
N PRO A 141 13.24 -9.45 25.09
CA PRO A 141 14.01 -8.49 25.87
C PRO A 141 15.22 -7.88 25.13
N GLU A 142 15.75 -8.59 24.13
CA GLU A 142 16.81 -8.10 23.22
C GLU A 142 16.28 -7.22 22.09
#